data_AF-A0A833ULQ5-F1
#
_entry.id   AF-A0A833ULQ5-F1
#
_cell.length_a   1.000
_cell.length_b   1.000
_cell.length_c   1.000
_cell.angle_alpha   90.00
_cell.angle_beta   90.00
_cell.angle_gamma   90.00
#
_symmetry.space_group_name_H-M   'P 1'
#
loop_
_entity.id
_entity.type
_entity.pdbx_description
1 polymer ?
#
loop_
_entity_poly.entity_id
_entity_poly.type
_entity_poly.pdbx_seq_one_letter_code
_entity_poly.pdbx_strand_id
1 'polypeptide(L)'
;MMYVEASQVANDAVGSIRTVASFCAEEKVMNLYRSKCEGPRKVGIKQGLITGTGYGTSFGLLFLAYATFFYAGAQLVEAGKATSSDVFQVFFALTMAATGVSQTSSMGSDTGKAKNAVSSIFAIIDQQSKIDASDESGITLDNFKGGIEFRHVSFKYPCRPDVQIFHDLSLTIHSNKTVALVGESGSGKSTVISLLQRFYEPDSGHIKLDGIEIQKFQVKWLRQQMGLVSQEPVLKLG
;
A
#
# COMPACT_ATOMS: atom_id res chain seq x y z
N MET A 1 9.25 0.96 -9.52
CA MET A 1 8.19 1.99 -9.47
C MET A 1 8.88 3.34 -9.68
N MET A 2 8.99 3.81 -10.93
CA MET A 2 10.07 4.72 -11.36
C MET A 2 9.81 6.21 -11.05
N TYR A 3 8.61 6.59 -10.59
CA TYR A 3 8.21 7.99 -10.37
C TYR A 3 7.55 8.25 -9.02
N VAL A 4 7.72 7.35 -8.03
CA VAL A 4 7.00 7.45 -6.73
C VAL A 4 7.17 8.80 -6.06
N GLU A 5 8.41 9.30 -5.96
CA GLU A 5 8.70 10.59 -5.32
C GLU A 5 8.09 11.78 -6.09
N ALA A 6 8.11 11.73 -7.43
CA ALA A 6 7.51 12.78 -8.25
C ALA A 6 5.98 12.77 -8.11
N SER A 7 5.38 11.58 -8.11
CA SER A 7 3.94 11.40 -7.87
C SER A 7 3.52 11.87 -6.48
N GLN A 8 4.34 11.63 -5.44
CA GLN A 8 4.11 12.17 -4.09
C GLN A 8 4.11 13.69 -4.08
N VAL A 9 5.13 14.33 -4.67
CA VAL A 9 5.19 15.81 -4.77
C VAL A 9 3.97 16.37 -5.49
N ALA A 10 3.53 15.73 -6.57
CA ALA A 10 2.33 16.15 -7.28
C ALA A 10 1.05 15.97 -6.43
N ASN A 11 0.93 14.85 -5.72
CA ASN A 11 -0.22 14.57 -4.87
C ASN A 11 -0.32 15.57 -3.70
N ASP A 12 0.81 15.87 -3.05
CA ASP A 12 0.87 16.84 -1.96
C ASP A 12 0.53 18.25 -2.45
N ALA A 13 1.03 18.62 -3.64
CA ALA A 13 0.76 19.91 -4.25
C ALA A 13 -0.72 20.09 -4.63
N VAL A 14 -1.34 19.05 -5.19
CA VAL A 14 -2.78 19.07 -5.53
C VAL A 14 -3.63 19.05 -4.27
N GLY A 15 -3.29 18.20 -3.29
CA GLY A 15 -3.99 18.14 -2.00
C GLY A 15 -3.95 19.45 -1.23
N SER A 16 -2.86 20.21 -1.36
CA SER A 16 -2.64 21.50 -0.69
C SER A 16 -2.64 22.69 -1.65
N ILE A 17 -3.40 22.64 -2.75
CA ILE A 17 -3.33 23.64 -3.83
C ILE A 17 -3.57 25.08 -3.36
N ARG A 18 -4.46 25.27 -2.38
CA ARG A 18 -4.74 26.59 -1.79
C ARG A 18 -3.52 27.14 -1.06
N THR A 19 -2.79 26.28 -0.34
CA THR A 19 -1.56 26.65 0.35
C THR A 19 -0.48 27.03 -0.65
N VAL A 20 -0.27 26.22 -1.69
CA VAL A 20 0.70 26.52 -2.75
C VAL A 20 0.42 27.88 -3.39
N ALA A 21 -0.84 28.14 -3.75
CA ALA A 21 -1.26 29.41 -4.35
C ALA A 21 -1.14 30.60 -3.37
N SER A 22 -1.51 30.42 -2.10
CA SER A 22 -1.41 31.50 -1.09
C SER A 22 0.03 31.94 -0.81
N PHE A 23 1.00 31.05 -1.00
CA PHE A 23 2.41 31.33 -0.85
C PHE A 23 3.10 31.65 -2.18
N CYS A 24 2.36 31.75 -3.29
CA CYS A 24 2.88 31.92 -4.66
C CYS A 24 4.06 30.96 -4.95
N ALA A 25 3.95 29.71 -4.48
CA ALA A 25 5.02 28.73 -4.49
C ALA A 25 4.95 27.76 -5.68
N GLU A 26 4.11 28.04 -6.68
CA GLU A 26 3.87 27.17 -7.84
C GLU A 26 5.17 26.85 -8.57
N GLU A 27 6.00 27.87 -8.83
CA GLU A 27 7.27 27.68 -9.53
C GLU A 27 8.24 26.82 -8.72
N LYS A 28 8.28 26.99 -7.40
CA LYS A 28 9.11 26.20 -6.49
C LYS A 28 8.69 24.73 -6.50
N VAL A 29 7.39 24.46 -6.44
CA VAL A 29 6.84 23.10 -6.51
C VAL A 29 7.09 22.47 -7.87
N MET A 30 6.91 23.22 -8.96
CA MET A 30 7.19 22.76 -10.32
C MET A 30 8.67 22.42 -10.52
N ASN A 31 9.58 23.23 -9.97
CA ASN A 31 11.01 22.95 -10.03
C ASN A 31 11.39 21.72 -9.19
N LEU A 32 10.78 21.54 -8.02
CA LEU A 32 10.95 20.34 -7.21
C LEU A 32 10.48 19.09 -7.96
N TYR A 33 9.30 19.12 -8.57
CA TYR A 33 8.78 18.02 -9.39
C TYR A 33 9.70 17.69 -10.58
N ARG A 34 10.17 18.71 -11.30
CA ARG A 34 11.13 18.54 -12.40
C ARG A 34 12.41 17.88 -11.93
N SER A 35 13.00 18.36 -10.82
CA SER A 35 14.19 17.77 -10.23
C SER A 35 13.99 16.29 -9.88
N LYS A 36 12.86 15.94 -9.27
CA LYS A 36 12.50 14.55 -8.96
C LYS A 36 12.28 13.69 -10.22
N CYS A 37 11.88 14.28 -11.33
CA CYS A 37 11.73 13.59 -12.61
C CYS A 37 13.05 13.40 -13.38
N GLU A 38 14.11 14.16 -13.07
CA GLU A 38 15.37 14.06 -13.81
C GLU A 38 16.07 12.71 -13.63
N GLY A 39 16.07 12.18 -12.40
CA GLY A 39 16.63 10.86 -12.10
C GLY A 39 15.97 9.76 -12.94
N PRO A 40 14.64 9.59 -12.84
CA PRO A 40 13.87 8.69 -13.69
C PRO A 40 14.10 8.93 -15.18
N ARG A 41 14.15 10.19 -15.63
CA ARG A 41 14.41 10.50 -17.05
C ARG A 41 15.77 9.98 -17.52
N LYS A 42 16.84 10.22 -16.76
CA LYS A 42 18.20 9.74 -17.09
C LYS A 42 18.26 8.22 -17.10
N VAL A 43 17.63 7.56 -16.13
CA VAL A 43 17.51 6.09 -16.09
C VAL A 43 16.74 5.59 -17.31
N GLY A 44 15.63 6.24 -17.68
CA GLY A 44 14.83 5.89 -18.85
C GLY A 44 15.61 5.99 -20.17
N ILE A 45 16.42 7.04 -20.34
CA ILE A 45 17.29 7.19 -21.52
C ILE A 45 18.34 6.07 -21.58
N LYS A 46 19.02 5.81 -20.45
CA LYS A 46 20.04 4.75 -20.38
C LYS A 46 19.44 3.37 -20.61
N GLN A 47 18.27 3.12 -20.03
CA GLN A 47 17.50 1.89 -20.24
C GLN A 47 17.12 1.75 -21.71
N GLY A 48 16.59 2.81 -22.33
CA GLY A 48 16.23 2.83 -23.74
C GLY A 48 17.40 2.48 -24.67
N LEU A 49 18.59 3.01 -24.38
CA LEU A 49 19.80 2.67 -25.13
C LEU A 49 20.18 1.20 -24.95
N ILE A 50 20.19 0.69 -23.72
CA ILE A 50 20.53 -0.71 -23.42
C ILE A 50 19.53 -1.67 -24.06
N THR A 51 18.23 -1.39 -23.94
CA THR A 51 17.19 -2.24 -24.54
C THR A 51 17.21 -2.16 -26.06
N GLY A 52 17.45 -0.98 -26.63
CA GLY A 52 17.52 -0.78 -28.07
C GLY A 52 18.69 -1.51 -28.70
N THR A 53 19.89 -1.37 -28.13
CA THR A 53 21.09 -2.10 -28.62
C THR A 53 20.94 -3.61 -28.43
N GLY A 54 20.41 -4.06 -27.29
CA GLY A 54 20.14 -5.47 -27.05
C GLY A 54 19.15 -6.07 -28.06
N TYR A 55 18.05 -5.35 -28.34
CA TYR A 55 17.04 -5.79 -29.30
C TYR A 55 17.59 -5.81 -30.73
N GLY A 56 18.27 -4.74 -31.16
CA GLY A 56 18.87 -4.66 -32.50
C GLY A 56 19.93 -5.75 -32.72
N THR A 57 20.81 -5.97 -31.74
CA THR A 57 21.84 -7.03 -31.82
C THR A 57 21.21 -8.42 -31.91
N SER A 58 20.16 -8.68 -31.11
CA SER A 58 19.46 -9.96 -31.12
C SER A 58 18.79 -10.25 -32.47
N PHE A 59 18.14 -9.26 -33.07
CA PHE A 59 17.56 -9.39 -34.41
C PHE A 59 18.63 -9.56 -35.50
N GLY A 60 19.74 -8.83 -35.40
CA GLY A 60 20.87 -9.00 -36.31
C GLY A 60 21.41 -10.44 -36.30
N LEU A 61 21.65 -10.99 -35.11
CA LEU A 61 22.09 -12.39 -34.95
C LEU A 61 21.06 -13.39 -35.49
N LEU A 62 19.76 -13.13 -35.30
CA LEU A 62 18.69 -13.98 -35.82
C LEU A 62 18.72 -14.04 -37.36
N PHE A 63 18.83 -12.90 -38.04
CA PHE A 63 18.91 -12.87 -39.50
C PHE A 63 20.19 -13.51 -40.03
N LEU A 64 21.32 -13.36 -39.34
CA LEU A 64 22.56 -14.06 -39.68
C LEU A 64 22.39 -15.57 -39.54
N ALA A 65 21.75 -16.05 -38.47
CA ALA A 65 21.44 -17.47 -38.29
C ALA A 65 20.55 -18.00 -39.43
N TYR A 66 19.51 -17.25 -39.82
CA TYR A 66 18.67 -17.62 -40.96
C TYR A 66 19.46 -17.67 -42.28
N ALA A 67 20.33 -16.69 -42.52
CA ALA A 67 21.19 -16.69 -43.71
C ALA A 67 22.10 -17.93 -43.75
N THR A 68 22.72 -18.31 -42.62
CA THR A 68 23.55 -19.52 -42.54
C THR A 68 22.74 -20.81 -42.71
N PHE A 69 21.52 -20.86 -42.17
CA PHE A 69 20.61 -22.00 -42.33
C PHE A 69 20.24 -22.21 -43.80
N PHE A 70 19.82 -21.14 -44.49
CA PHE A 70 19.48 -21.23 -45.92
C PHE A 70 20.70 -21.49 -46.80
N TYR A 71 21.87 -20.95 -46.48
CA TYR A 71 23.11 -21.24 -47.20
C TYR A 71 23.49 -22.73 -47.11
N ALA A 72 23.45 -23.30 -45.90
CA ALA A 72 23.70 -24.73 -45.70
C ALA A 72 22.62 -25.59 -46.39
N GLY A 73 21.36 -25.17 -46.30
CA GLY A 73 20.24 -25.81 -47.01
C GLY A 73 20.44 -25.83 -48.52
N ALA A 74 20.89 -24.72 -49.12
CA ALA A 74 21.17 -24.62 -50.55
C ALA A 74 22.27 -25.60 -50.99
N GLN A 75 23.37 -25.71 -50.24
CA GLN A 75 24.43 -26.68 -50.56
C GLN A 75 23.97 -28.14 -50.44
N LEU A 76 23.06 -28.45 -49.50
CA LEU A 76 22.49 -29.79 -49.36
C LEU A 76 21.57 -30.16 -50.53
N VAL A 77 20.83 -29.17 -51.05
CA VAL A 77 20.00 -29.33 -52.25
C VAL A 77 20.86 -29.52 -53.48
N GLU A 78 21.92 -28.73 -53.63
CA GLU A 78 22.87 -28.85 -54.75
C GLU A 78 23.59 -30.21 -54.75
N ALA A 79 23.94 -30.73 -53.57
CA ALA A 79 24.51 -32.07 -53.40
C ALA A 79 23.51 -33.22 -53.58
N GLY A 80 22.23 -32.94 -53.88
CA GLY A 80 21.18 -33.94 -54.08
C GLY A 80 20.76 -34.69 -52.81
N LYS A 81 21.13 -34.20 -51.63
CA LYS A 81 20.86 -34.86 -50.33
C LYS A 81 19.53 -34.44 -49.71
N ALA A 82 18.93 -33.34 -50.18
CA ALA A 82 17.65 -32.82 -49.71
C ALA A 82 16.88 -32.14 -50.84
N THR A 83 15.56 -32.09 -50.75
CA THR A 83 14.72 -31.29 -51.65
C THR A 83 14.56 -29.88 -51.09
N SER A 84 14.30 -28.89 -51.94
CA SER A 84 13.96 -27.53 -51.49
C SER A 84 12.78 -27.52 -50.50
N SER A 85 11.77 -28.38 -50.72
CA SER A 85 10.63 -28.57 -49.82
C SER A 85 11.05 -29.02 -48.41
N ASP A 86 12.01 -29.94 -48.31
CA ASP A 86 12.45 -30.49 -47.03
C ASP A 86 13.13 -29.41 -46.16
N VAL A 87 13.94 -28.55 -46.80
CA VAL A 87 14.62 -27.43 -46.11
C VAL A 87 13.61 -26.43 -45.54
N PHE A 88 12.60 -26.04 -46.33
CA PHE A 88 11.54 -25.14 -45.85
C PHE A 88 10.70 -25.78 -44.75
N GLN A 89 10.37 -27.07 -44.85
CA GLN A 89 9.60 -27.78 -43.83
C GLN A 89 10.34 -27.81 -42.50
N VAL A 90 11.63 -28.14 -42.50
CA VAL A 90 12.46 -28.14 -41.28
C VAL A 90 12.59 -26.74 -40.70
N PHE A 91 12.80 -25.72 -41.53
CA PHE A 91 12.86 -24.33 -41.10
C PHE A 91 11.59 -23.91 -40.36
N PHE A 92 10.42 -24.06 -40.99
CA PHE A 92 9.16 -23.68 -40.38
C PHE A 92 8.85 -24.47 -39.11
N ALA A 93 9.10 -25.79 -39.11
CA ALA A 93 8.90 -26.62 -37.92
C ALA A 93 9.76 -26.16 -36.74
N LEU A 94 11.05 -25.88 -36.98
CA LEU A 94 11.98 -25.43 -35.94
C LEU A 94 11.64 -24.03 -35.42
N THR A 95 11.32 -23.10 -36.31
CA THR A 95 10.94 -21.73 -35.93
C THR A 95 9.63 -21.74 -35.15
N MET A 96 8.62 -22.49 -35.57
CA MET A 96 7.36 -22.61 -34.83
C MET A 96 7.59 -23.21 -33.43
N ALA A 97 8.38 -24.28 -33.32
CA ALA A 97 8.72 -24.86 -32.02
C ALA A 97 9.44 -23.87 -31.10
N ALA A 98 10.45 -23.16 -31.63
CA ALA A 98 11.19 -22.15 -30.87
C ALA A 98 10.29 -20.99 -30.40
N THR A 99 9.39 -20.50 -31.25
CA THR A 99 8.43 -19.46 -30.85
C THR A 99 7.46 -19.93 -29.77
N GLY A 100 6.97 -21.17 -29.84
CA GLY A 100 6.10 -21.75 -28.80
C GLY A 100 6.79 -21.83 -27.43
N VAL A 101 8.05 -22.27 -27.40
CA VAL A 101 8.86 -22.31 -26.17
C VAL A 101 9.11 -20.90 -25.62
N SER A 102 9.44 -19.95 -26.49
CA SER A 102 9.69 -18.55 -26.10
C SER A 102 8.44 -17.87 -25.50
N GLN A 103 7.28 -18.06 -26.11
CA GLN A 103 6.02 -17.50 -25.59
C GLN A 103 5.65 -18.11 -24.23
N THR A 104 5.75 -19.43 -24.09
CA THR A 104 5.46 -20.12 -22.82
C THR A 104 6.40 -19.64 -21.70
N SER A 105 7.68 -19.44 -22.03
CA SER A 105 8.68 -18.94 -21.07
C SER A 105 8.37 -17.51 -20.60
N SER A 106 7.84 -16.65 -21.48
CA SER A 106 7.45 -15.28 -21.12
C SER A 106 6.30 -15.25 -20.10
N MET A 107 5.32 -16.15 -20.22
CA MET A 107 4.18 -16.27 -19.30
C MET A 107 4.57 -16.73 -17.89
N GLY A 108 5.65 -17.54 -17.78
CA GLY A 108 6.16 -17.98 -16.48
C GLY A 108 6.57 -16.81 -15.57
N SER A 109 7.13 -15.74 -16.16
CA SER A 109 7.58 -14.56 -15.40
C SER A 109 6.42 -13.77 -14.77
N ASP A 110 5.26 -13.73 -15.42
CA ASP A 110 4.07 -13.04 -14.90
C ASP A 110 3.37 -13.82 -13.80
N THR A 111 3.47 -15.16 -13.82
CA THR A 111 2.98 -16.01 -12.73
C THR A 111 3.67 -15.68 -11.40
N GLY A 112 4.98 -15.39 -11.42
CA GLY A 112 5.72 -14.99 -10.22
C GLY A 112 5.24 -13.65 -9.65
N LYS A 113 5.00 -12.65 -10.51
CA LYS A 113 4.45 -11.35 -10.08
C LYS A 113 3.03 -11.49 -9.53
N ALA A 114 2.19 -12.28 -10.19
CA ALA A 114 0.83 -12.55 -9.74
C ALA A 114 0.84 -13.19 -8.34
N LYS A 115 1.71 -14.18 -8.10
CA LYS A 115 1.87 -14.80 -6.79
C LYS A 115 2.21 -13.78 -5.70
N ASN A 116 3.14 -12.86 -5.96
CA ASN A 116 3.52 -11.82 -4.99
C ASN A 116 2.36 -10.84 -4.72
N ALA A 117 1.66 -10.40 -5.76
CA ALA A 117 0.51 -9.49 -5.60
C ALA A 117 -0.61 -10.15 -4.79
N VAL A 118 -0.92 -11.40 -5.11
CA VAL A 118 -1.91 -12.22 -4.40
C VAL A 118 -1.48 -12.42 -2.95
N SER A 119 -0.21 -12.71 -2.67
CA SER A 119 0.31 -12.83 -1.30
C SER A 119 0.14 -11.55 -0.49
N SER A 120 0.37 -10.37 -1.08
CA SER A 120 0.16 -9.09 -0.39
C SER A 120 -1.31 -8.82 -0.10
N ILE A 121 -2.20 -9.20 -1.01
CA ILE A 121 -3.65 -9.06 -0.83
C ILE A 121 -4.12 -10.00 0.30
N PHE A 122 -3.74 -11.27 0.27
CA PHE A 122 -4.07 -12.23 1.33
C PHE A 122 -3.47 -11.83 2.68
N ALA A 123 -2.26 -11.28 2.70
CA ALA A 123 -1.68 -10.76 3.94
C ALA A 123 -2.53 -9.66 4.60
N ILE A 124 -3.28 -8.87 3.82
CA ILE A 124 -4.21 -7.85 4.35
C ILE A 124 -5.55 -8.50 4.74
N ILE A 125 -6.08 -9.40 3.91
CA ILE A 125 -7.38 -10.07 4.15
C ILE A 125 -7.31 -10.97 5.39
N ASP A 126 -6.23 -11.73 5.54
CA ASP A 126 -6.05 -12.70 6.62
C ASP A 126 -5.54 -12.02 7.92
N GLN A 127 -5.24 -10.72 7.88
CA GLN A 127 -4.81 -9.98 9.06
C GLN A 127 -5.97 -9.84 10.06
N GLN A 128 -5.87 -10.54 11.18
CA GLN A 128 -6.81 -10.37 12.28
C GLN A 128 -6.58 -9.03 13.00
N SER A 129 -7.62 -8.21 13.05
CA SER A 129 -7.62 -6.98 13.85
C SER A 129 -7.71 -7.33 15.34
N LYS A 130 -6.86 -6.71 16.16
CA LYS A 130 -6.97 -6.83 17.63
C LYS A 130 -8.28 -6.26 18.15
N ILE A 131 -8.80 -5.23 17.48
CA ILE A 131 -10.08 -4.59 17.78
C ILE A 131 -10.95 -4.76 16.54
N ASP A 132 -11.73 -5.83 16.50
CA ASP A 132 -12.64 -6.10 15.41
C ASP A 132 -13.95 -5.30 15.59
N ALA A 133 -14.25 -4.42 14.63
CA ALA A 133 -15.47 -3.63 14.64
C ALA A 133 -16.67 -4.40 14.06
N SER A 134 -16.41 -5.49 13.35
CA SER A 134 -17.41 -6.37 12.73
C SER A 134 -17.86 -7.48 13.68
N ASP A 135 -17.08 -7.76 14.73
CA ASP A 135 -17.43 -8.76 15.75
C ASP A 135 -18.65 -8.28 16.57
N GLU A 136 -19.66 -9.14 16.66
CA GLU A 136 -20.91 -8.92 17.39
C GLU A 136 -21.02 -9.76 18.67
N SER A 137 -19.96 -10.47 19.07
CA SER A 137 -19.94 -11.35 20.25
C SER A 137 -19.93 -10.63 21.61
N GLY A 138 -19.72 -9.32 21.62
CA GLY A 138 -19.62 -8.50 22.83
C GLY A 138 -20.96 -8.17 23.49
N ILE A 139 -20.88 -7.61 24.70
CA ILE A 139 -22.03 -7.18 25.49
C ILE A 139 -22.61 -5.89 24.90
N THR A 140 -23.93 -5.76 24.93
CA THR A 140 -24.68 -4.53 24.73
C THR A 140 -25.52 -4.24 25.98
N LEU A 141 -25.83 -2.98 26.26
CA LEU A 141 -26.68 -2.59 27.39
C LEU A 141 -27.97 -1.96 26.89
N ASP A 142 -29.10 -2.41 27.42
CA ASP A 142 -30.40 -1.79 27.16
C ASP A 142 -30.55 -0.45 27.89
N ASN A 143 -29.98 -0.35 29.10
CA ASN A 143 -30.05 0.85 29.94
C ASN A 143 -28.67 1.44 30.17
N PHE A 144 -28.23 2.28 29.24
CA PHE A 144 -26.95 2.98 29.26
C PHE A 144 -27.04 4.29 30.05
N LYS A 145 -26.21 4.46 31.10
CA LYS A 145 -26.17 5.68 31.94
C LYS A 145 -25.01 6.60 31.55
N GLY A 146 -23.89 6.05 31.09
CA GLY A 146 -22.74 6.83 30.64
C GLY A 146 -21.77 7.30 31.72
N GLY A 147 -21.63 6.57 32.83
CA GLY A 147 -20.53 6.76 33.77
C GLY A 147 -19.23 6.16 33.23
N ILE A 148 -18.14 6.92 33.22
CA ILE A 148 -16.83 6.50 32.68
C ILE A 148 -15.81 6.50 33.80
N GLU A 149 -14.97 5.47 33.84
CA GLU A 149 -13.92 5.34 34.85
C GLU A 149 -12.63 4.77 34.24
N PHE A 150 -11.55 5.54 34.33
CA PHE A 150 -10.18 5.10 34.06
C PHE A 150 -9.55 4.72 35.40
N ARG A 151 -9.01 3.50 35.49
CA ARG A 151 -8.31 2.99 36.68
C ARG A 151 -6.90 2.58 36.31
N HIS A 152 -5.93 3.32 36.83
CA HIS A 152 -4.51 3.03 36.71
C HIS A 152 -4.05 2.77 35.26
N VAL A 153 -4.53 3.60 34.34
CA VAL A 153 -4.33 3.39 32.91
C VAL A 153 -2.94 3.87 32.50
N SER A 154 -2.16 2.95 31.95
CA SER A 154 -0.88 3.26 31.30
C SER A 154 -0.98 2.97 29.81
N PHE A 155 -0.47 3.87 28.98
CA PHE A 155 -0.58 3.75 27.53
C PHE A 155 0.55 4.43 26.77
N LYS A 156 0.99 3.80 25.67
CA LYS A 156 1.86 4.35 24.63
C LYS A 156 1.31 4.05 23.23
N TYR A 157 1.58 4.95 22.29
CA TYR A 157 1.19 4.71 20.90
C TYR A 157 2.12 3.69 20.23
N PRO A 158 1.58 2.69 19.48
CA PRO A 158 2.41 1.69 18.79
C PRO A 158 3.42 2.28 17.80
N CYS A 159 3.12 3.44 17.20
CA CYS A 159 4.02 4.12 16.28
C CYS A 159 5.21 4.84 16.97
N ARG A 160 5.15 5.01 18.30
CA ARG A 160 6.19 5.63 19.13
C ARG A 160 6.31 4.87 20.46
N PRO A 161 6.81 3.62 20.44
CA PRO A 161 6.81 2.74 21.61
C PRO A 161 7.69 3.23 22.76
N ASP A 162 8.63 4.14 22.48
CA ASP A 162 9.55 4.70 23.47
C ASP A 162 8.96 5.88 24.26
N VAL A 163 7.77 6.38 23.85
CA VAL A 163 7.13 7.53 24.47
C VAL A 163 5.87 7.08 25.19
N GLN A 164 5.96 7.02 26.52
CA GLN A 164 4.81 6.78 27.37
C GLN A 164 3.92 8.03 27.45
N ILE A 165 2.63 7.88 27.15
CA ILE A 165 1.66 8.99 27.22
C ILE A 165 1.01 9.05 28.60
N PHE A 166 0.59 7.90 29.13
CA PHE A 166 0.05 7.79 30.48
C PHE A 166 0.86 6.81 31.32
N HIS A 167 1.27 7.22 32.52
CA HIS A 167 2.00 6.37 33.44
C HIS A 167 1.08 5.69 34.47
N ASP A 168 0.00 6.34 34.90
CA ASP A 168 -0.98 5.79 35.86
C ASP A 168 -2.26 6.67 35.90
N LEU A 169 -2.96 6.82 34.77
CA LEU A 169 -4.11 7.72 34.69
C LEU A 169 -5.32 7.12 35.40
N SER A 170 -5.80 7.82 36.42
CA SER A 170 -7.07 7.54 37.10
C SER A 170 -8.01 8.72 37.00
N LEU A 171 -9.19 8.51 36.41
CA LEU A 171 -10.18 9.56 36.11
C LEU A 171 -11.58 8.98 36.21
N THR A 172 -12.48 9.64 36.94
CA THR A 172 -13.89 9.25 37.00
C THR A 172 -14.76 10.38 36.46
N ILE A 173 -15.63 10.06 35.52
CA ILE A 173 -16.62 10.97 34.94
C ILE A 173 -18.00 10.40 35.26
N HIS A 174 -18.76 11.11 36.08
CA HIS A 174 -20.11 10.69 36.43
C HIS A 174 -21.08 10.91 35.27
N SER A 175 -22.07 10.03 35.17
CA SER A 175 -23.19 10.17 34.21
C SER A 175 -23.82 11.56 34.30
N ASN A 176 -24.22 12.10 33.15
CA ASN A 176 -24.86 13.41 32.99
C ASN A 176 -24.03 14.59 33.52
N LYS A 177 -22.71 14.46 33.58
CA LYS A 177 -21.79 15.56 33.93
C LYS A 177 -20.89 15.91 32.74
N THR A 178 -20.64 17.20 32.59
CA THR A 178 -19.66 17.72 31.64
C THR A 178 -18.32 17.86 32.35
N VAL A 179 -17.27 17.25 31.78
CA VAL A 179 -15.90 17.34 32.28
C VAL A 179 -15.03 17.98 31.20
N ALA A 180 -14.19 18.94 31.61
CA ALA A 180 -13.20 19.56 30.75
C ALA A 180 -11.81 19.02 31.09
N LEU A 181 -11.10 18.49 30.08
CA LEU A 181 -9.71 18.08 30.22
C LEU A 181 -8.81 19.23 29.75
N VAL A 182 -8.05 19.81 30.68
CA VAL A 182 -7.12 20.91 30.41
C VAL A 182 -5.68 20.46 30.62
N GLY A 183 -4.75 21.04 29.87
CA GLY A 183 -3.32 20.73 29.97
C GLY A 183 -2.55 21.18 28.74
N GLU A 184 -1.23 21.13 28.81
CA GLU A 184 -0.31 21.55 27.75
C GLU A 184 -0.46 20.73 26.47
N SER A 185 0.05 21.23 25.34
CA SER A 185 0.08 20.46 24.10
C SER A 185 0.86 19.15 24.31
N GLY A 186 0.33 18.03 23.82
CA GLY A 186 0.94 16.71 24.01
C GLY A 186 0.61 16.02 25.35
N SER A 187 -0.14 16.64 26.25
CA SER A 187 -0.50 16.05 27.57
C SER A 187 -1.45 14.84 27.52
N GLY A 188 -1.78 14.32 26.33
CA GLY A 188 -2.64 13.14 26.18
C GLY A 188 -4.15 13.38 26.17
N LYS A 189 -4.66 14.62 26.16
CA LYS A 189 -6.11 14.93 26.15
C LYS A 189 -6.87 14.16 25.05
N SER A 190 -6.39 14.24 23.81
CA SER A 190 -6.99 13.52 22.66
C SER A 190 -6.80 12.00 22.76
N THR A 191 -5.79 11.54 23.50
CA THR A 191 -5.54 10.12 23.76
C THR A 191 -6.63 9.54 24.67
N VAL A 192 -7.13 10.29 25.66
CA VAL A 192 -8.28 9.85 26.49
C VAL A 192 -9.48 9.52 25.61
N ILE A 193 -9.78 10.41 24.64
CA ILE A 193 -10.88 10.22 23.68
C ILE A 193 -10.62 8.99 22.79
N SER A 194 -9.38 8.79 22.34
CA SER A 194 -9.00 7.66 21.48
C SER A 194 -9.09 6.31 22.20
N LEU A 195 -8.76 6.26 23.49
CA LEU A 195 -8.90 5.08 24.33
C LEU A 195 -10.38 4.80 24.65
N LEU A 196 -11.17 5.85 24.93
CA LEU A 196 -12.60 5.70 25.22
C LEU A 196 -13.39 5.16 24.02
N GLN A 197 -13.06 5.62 22.80
CA GLN A 197 -13.62 5.09 21.55
C GLN A 197 -13.03 3.74 21.12
N ARG A 198 -12.11 3.20 21.93
CA ARG A 198 -11.41 1.93 21.70
C ARG A 198 -10.79 1.89 20.29
N PHE A 199 -10.07 2.96 19.92
CA PHE A 199 -9.14 2.92 18.77
C PHE A 199 -7.82 2.26 19.15
N TYR A 200 -7.49 2.31 20.45
CA TYR A 200 -6.35 1.64 21.04
C TYR A 200 -6.79 0.97 22.34
N GLU A 201 -6.08 -0.07 22.75
CA GLU A 201 -6.21 -0.65 24.08
C GLU A 201 -5.07 -0.14 24.98
N PRO A 202 -5.34 0.10 26.27
CA PRO A 202 -4.29 0.48 27.21
C PRO A 202 -3.27 -0.66 27.38
N ASP A 203 -2.02 -0.31 27.67
CA ASP A 203 -0.97 -1.32 27.97
C ASP A 203 -1.22 -1.99 29.32
N SER A 204 -1.73 -1.22 30.28
CA SER A 204 -2.15 -1.69 31.61
C SER A 204 -3.27 -0.82 32.19
N GLY A 205 -3.96 -1.35 33.20
CA GLY A 205 -5.12 -0.71 33.80
C GLY A 205 -6.43 -1.03 33.07
N HIS A 206 -7.52 -0.46 33.55
CA HIS A 206 -8.86 -0.75 33.03
C HIS A 206 -9.63 0.53 32.78
N ILE A 207 -10.39 0.56 31.68
CA ILE A 207 -11.37 1.59 31.39
C ILE A 207 -12.73 0.94 31.49
N LYS A 208 -13.61 1.53 32.29
CA LYS A 208 -14.95 1.03 32.56
C LYS A 208 -16.00 2.03 32.11
N LEU A 209 -17.09 1.50 31.60
CA LEU A 209 -18.30 2.20 31.22
C LEU A 209 -19.46 1.56 31.98
N ASP A 210 -20.14 2.36 32.82
CA ASP A 210 -21.16 1.91 33.78
C ASP A 210 -20.72 0.73 34.65
N GLY A 211 -19.44 0.70 35.02
CA GLY A 211 -18.83 -0.34 35.86
C GLY A 211 -18.36 -1.59 35.11
N ILE A 212 -18.64 -1.70 33.81
CA ILE A 212 -18.22 -2.81 32.95
C ILE A 212 -17.00 -2.38 32.13
N GLU A 213 -16.01 -3.25 32.00
CA GLU A 213 -14.82 -2.97 31.18
C GLU A 213 -15.17 -2.77 29.70
N ILE A 214 -14.63 -1.71 29.10
CA ILE A 214 -14.93 -1.33 27.70
C ILE A 214 -14.58 -2.44 26.70
N GLN A 215 -13.63 -3.32 27.04
CA GLN A 215 -13.20 -4.44 26.20
C GLN A 215 -14.30 -5.50 26.03
N LYS A 216 -15.23 -5.60 26.98
CA LYS A 216 -16.32 -6.59 26.97
C LYS A 216 -17.48 -6.19 26.05
N PHE A 217 -17.55 -4.92 25.64
CA PHE A 217 -18.61 -4.43 24.78
C PHE A 217 -18.33 -4.71 23.31
N GLN A 218 -19.41 -4.86 22.54
CA GLN A 218 -19.35 -4.82 21.09
C GLN A 218 -18.84 -3.43 20.65
N VAL A 219 -17.77 -3.38 19.86
CA VAL A 219 -17.11 -2.14 19.43
C VAL A 219 -18.07 -1.24 18.63
N LYS A 220 -18.86 -1.83 17.74
CA LYS A 220 -19.88 -1.13 16.95
C LYS A 220 -20.93 -0.47 17.83
N TRP A 221 -21.49 -1.20 18.80
CA TRP A 221 -22.47 -0.67 19.75
C TRP A 221 -21.86 0.44 20.62
N LEU A 222 -20.64 0.22 21.16
CA LEU A 222 -19.93 1.19 21.98
C LEU A 222 -19.78 2.55 21.28
N ARG A 223 -19.36 2.53 20.01
CA ARG A 223 -19.17 3.74 19.21
C ARG A 223 -20.50 4.39 18.79
N GLN A 224 -21.59 3.63 18.68
CA GLN A 224 -22.93 4.19 18.44
C GLN A 224 -23.46 4.99 19.65
N GLN A 225 -23.01 4.69 20.87
CA GLN A 225 -23.37 5.46 22.07
C GLN A 225 -22.56 6.76 22.24
N MET A 226 -21.61 7.04 21.34
CA MET A 226 -20.69 8.17 21.45
C MET A 226 -20.77 9.09 20.22
N GLY A 227 -20.96 10.39 20.46
CA GLY A 227 -20.78 11.42 19.44
C GLY A 227 -19.37 12.00 19.50
N LEU A 228 -18.60 11.90 18.42
CA LEU A 228 -17.28 12.53 18.31
C LEU A 228 -17.35 13.78 17.42
N VAL A 229 -16.92 14.92 17.98
CA VAL A 229 -16.62 16.12 17.19
C VAL A 229 -15.11 16.29 17.18
N SER A 230 -14.50 16.15 16.00
CA SER A 230 -13.05 16.29 15.83
C SER A 230 -12.63 17.76 15.73
N GLN A 231 -11.40 18.08 16.15
CA GLN A 231 -10.84 19.43 16.07
C GLN A 231 -10.83 19.96 14.62
N GLU A 232 -10.54 19.09 13.65
CA GLU A 232 -10.64 19.36 12.22
C GLU A 232 -11.72 18.44 11.63
N PRO A 233 -12.97 18.92 11.45
CA PRO A 233 -14.05 18.08 10.94
C PRO A 233 -13.83 17.79 9.45
N VAL A 234 -13.71 16.50 9.11
CA VAL A 234 -13.65 16.05 7.72
C VAL A 234 -15.06 15.75 7.24
N LEU A 235 -15.56 16.57 6.31
CA LEU A 235 -16.83 16.34 5.63
C LEU A 235 -16.58 15.55 4.35
N LYS A 236 -17.30 14.44 4.17
CA LYS A 236 -17.27 13.71 2.89
C LYS A 236 -18.08 14.49 1.86
N LEU A 237 -17.50 14.65 0.67
CA LEU A 237 -18.27 15.05 -0.51
C LEU A 237 -19.25 13.91 -0.82
N GLY A 238 -20.55 14.24 -0.82
CA GLY A 238 -21.62 13.32 -1.20
C GLY A 238 -21.64 13.04 -2.69
#